data_AF-C0PNH3-F1
#
_entry.id   AF-C0PNH3-F1
#
_cell.length_a   1.000
_cell.length_b   1.000
_cell.length_c   1.000
_cell.angle_alpha   90.00
_cell.angle_beta   90.00
_cell.angle_gamma   90.00
#
_symmetry.space_group_name_H-M   'P 1'
#
loop_
_entity.id
_entity.type
_entity.pdbx_description
1 polymer ?
#
loop_
_entity_poly.entity_id
_entity_poly.type
_entity_poly.pdbx_seq_one_letter_code
_entity_poly.pdbx_strand_id
1 'polypeptide(L)'
;MHYEARIQAIITYHGSVLGEKMTKPQARTMSLTREQYLQVIPHWCAAHPLCWEHMVDRWCSAEWDEAHTASRERRLMMQGPSHHQGSQSLGQYAEAWSASHGGRPCSTFSAYAMAHKGKATSDVTYNPDDGPEAYTNPAVYSRLHDYTAMAQEVHGPDYDPSTEPIDPDVLMRVGGGKRHGRYWIADGAIDSSSTPTLSQVRAWSTGSSPAIRPRHDSSQHRIQQLETQLEEERRERHEMEARMMAEREAERQADHQRMAEMFQYMQSLGAAQGIAPPPPLFPPVDPALFHTPGQSGAASNNPPSEGFSPTQPRSNRPPP
;
A
#
# COMPACT_ATOMS: atom_id res chain seq x y z
N MET A 1 18.03 25.79 -6.02
CA MET A 1 18.19 27.23 -5.69
C MET A 1 16.85 27.97 -5.73
N HIS A 2 16.11 27.96 -6.85
CA HIS A 2 14.81 28.66 -6.98
C HIS A 2 13.76 28.32 -5.91
N TYR A 3 13.61 27.04 -5.54
CA TYR A 3 12.63 26.66 -4.50
C TYR A 3 12.95 27.23 -3.11
N GLU A 4 14.23 27.29 -2.74
CA GLU A 4 14.66 27.90 -1.48
C GLU A 4 14.45 29.41 -1.51
N ALA A 5 14.71 30.06 -2.66
CA ALA A 5 14.47 31.49 -2.84
C ALA A 5 13.00 31.89 -2.61
N ARG A 6 12.04 31.08 -3.08
CA ARG A 6 10.60 31.27 -2.79
C ARG A 6 10.32 31.26 -1.28
N ILE A 7 10.87 30.27 -0.56
CA ILE A 7 10.67 30.15 0.89
C ILE A 7 11.28 31.34 1.63
N GLN A 8 12.48 31.77 1.24
CA GLN A 8 13.13 32.93 1.86
C GLN A 8 12.37 34.23 1.57
N ALA A 9 11.80 34.39 0.37
CA ALA A 9 10.96 35.54 0.05
C ALA A 9 9.70 35.60 0.94
N ILE A 10 9.04 34.46 1.18
CA ILE A 10 7.90 34.38 2.11
C ILE A 10 8.31 34.80 3.53
N ILE A 11 9.42 34.25 4.04
CA ILE A 11 9.93 34.59 5.37
C ILE A 11 10.26 36.08 5.46
N THR A 12 10.92 36.62 4.42
CA THR A 12 11.30 38.03 4.35
C THR A 12 10.06 38.91 4.33
N TYR A 13 9.06 38.61 3.50
CA TYR A 13 7.82 39.38 3.42
C TYR A 13 7.09 39.44 4.76
N HIS A 14 6.91 38.29 5.42
CA HIS A 14 6.30 38.29 6.75
C HIS A 14 7.12 39.07 7.77
N GLY A 15 8.45 38.93 7.77
CA GLY A 15 9.32 39.61 8.72
C GLY A 15 9.43 41.12 8.49
N SER A 16 9.62 41.55 7.24
CA SER A 16 9.91 42.95 6.90
C SER A 16 8.69 43.78 6.55
N VAL A 17 7.64 43.17 5.99
CA VAL A 17 6.42 43.88 5.56
C VAL A 17 5.31 43.73 6.60
N LEU A 18 5.08 42.52 7.11
CA LEU A 18 4.00 42.26 8.09
C LEU A 18 4.47 42.37 9.55
N GLY A 19 5.79 42.36 9.81
CA GLY A 19 6.34 42.39 11.17
C GLY A 19 6.19 41.08 11.95
N GLU A 20 5.87 39.99 11.26
CA GLU A 20 5.61 38.67 11.85
C GLU A 20 6.80 37.73 11.66
N LYS A 21 7.23 37.06 12.75
CA LYS A 21 8.25 36.02 12.65
C LYS A 21 7.66 34.77 12.00
N MET A 22 8.19 34.44 10.83
CA MET A 22 7.81 33.24 10.08
C MET A 22 8.91 32.18 10.12
N THR A 23 8.56 30.94 10.48
CA THR A 23 9.51 29.83 10.43
C THR A 23 9.54 29.18 9.05
N LYS A 24 10.66 28.52 8.72
CA LYS A 24 10.82 27.79 7.46
C LYS A 24 9.75 26.70 7.24
N PRO A 25 9.33 25.91 8.26
CA PRO A 25 8.22 24.97 8.12
C PRO A 25 6.89 25.64 7.74
N GLN A 26 6.55 26.78 8.35
CA GLN A 26 5.32 27.52 8.03
C GLN A 26 5.37 28.12 6.62
N ALA A 27 6.49 28.75 6.25
CA ALA A 27 6.66 29.34 4.92
C ALA A 27 6.57 28.31 3.77
N ARG A 28 6.88 27.03 4.03
CA ARG A 28 6.76 25.95 3.03
C ARG A 28 5.31 25.67 2.60
N THR A 29 4.32 26.01 3.43
CA THR A 29 2.90 25.75 3.15
C THR A 29 2.14 26.98 2.67
N MET A 30 2.83 28.12 2.53
CA MET A 30 2.23 29.38 2.12
C MET A 30 2.62 29.74 0.69
N SER A 31 1.85 30.66 0.11
CA SER A 31 2.11 31.31 -1.17
C SER A 31 1.86 32.81 -1.00
N LEU A 32 2.64 33.63 -1.70
CA LEU A 32 2.39 35.07 -1.83
C LEU A 32 1.80 35.37 -3.21
N THR A 33 1.17 36.53 -3.35
CA THR A 33 0.82 37.08 -4.68
C THR A 33 2.07 37.54 -5.41
N ARG A 34 1.95 37.75 -6.72
CA ARG A 34 3.03 38.28 -7.55
C ARG A 34 3.57 39.59 -6.96
N GLU A 35 2.69 40.52 -6.64
CA GLU A 35 3.02 41.85 -6.12
C GLU A 35 3.74 41.76 -4.78
N GLN A 36 3.36 40.82 -3.92
CA GLN A 36 4.01 40.58 -2.64
C GLN A 36 5.43 40.04 -2.81
N TYR A 37 5.66 39.12 -3.76
CA TYR A 37 7.02 38.65 -4.06
C TYR A 37 7.92 39.74 -4.63
N LEU A 38 7.36 40.67 -5.42
CA LEU A 38 8.14 41.78 -6.00
C LEU A 38 8.55 42.84 -4.98
N GLN A 39 7.92 42.88 -3.80
CA GLN A 39 8.35 43.77 -2.70
C GLN A 39 9.61 43.29 -1.98
N VAL A 40 9.99 42.02 -2.15
CA VAL A 40 11.05 41.37 -1.37
C VAL A 40 12.14 40.78 -2.25
N ILE A 41 12.61 41.57 -3.22
CA ILE A 41 13.71 41.16 -4.11
C ILE A 41 14.95 40.85 -3.25
N PRO A 42 15.48 39.60 -3.28
CA PRO A 42 16.65 39.25 -2.51
C PRO A 42 17.88 40.07 -2.94
N HIS A 43 18.77 40.39 -2.01
CA HIS A 43 19.95 41.22 -2.30
C HIS A 43 20.81 40.67 -3.45
N TRP A 44 20.91 39.34 -3.59
CA TRP A 44 21.69 38.69 -4.65
C TRP A 44 21.03 38.78 -6.03
N CYS A 45 19.73 39.10 -6.09
CA CYS A 45 18.97 39.31 -7.32
C CYS A 45 18.68 40.79 -7.57
N ALA A 46 19.06 41.70 -6.66
CA ALA A 46 18.72 43.12 -6.73
C ALA A 46 19.24 43.81 -8.00
N ALA A 47 20.39 43.39 -8.52
CA ALA A 47 20.94 43.90 -9.78
C ALA A 47 20.20 43.38 -11.04
N HIS A 48 19.35 42.35 -10.89
CA HIS A 48 18.67 41.66 -11.99
C HIS A 48 17.16 41.46 -11.71
N PRO A 49 16.39 42.56 -11.56
CA PRO A 49 14.98 42.48 -11.18
C PRO A 49 14.12 41.71 -12.20
N LEU A 50 14.44 41.78 -13.50
CA LEU A 50 13.74 41.00 -14.53
C LEU A 50 13.89 39.48 -14.32
N CYS A 51 15.05 39.01 -13.84
CA CYS A 51 15.24 37.61 -13.51
C CYS A 51 14.39 37.20 -12.29
N TRP A 52 14.23 38.10 -11.33
CA TRP A 52 13.31 37.92 -10.21
C TRP A 52 11.86 37.82 -10.68
N GLU A 53 11.41 38.75 -11.52
CA GLU A 53 10.08 38.73 -12.10
C GLU A 53 9.78 37.40 -12.81
N HIS A 54 10.69 36.91 -13.65
CA HIS A 54 10.52 35.61 -14.31
C HIS A 54 10.42 34.43 -13.33
N MET A 55 11.15 34.46 -12.21
CA MET A 55 11.01 33.43 -11.17
C MET A 55 9.65 33.51 -10.48
N VAL A 56 9.18 34.72 -10.18
CA VAL A 56 7.88 34.97 -9.55
C VAL A 56 6.74 34.56 -10.46
N ASP A 57 6.78 34.95 -11.74
CA ASP A 57 5.77 34.58 -12.75
C ASP A 57 5.64 33.05 -12.83
N ARG A 58 6.76 32.34 -12.74
CA ARG A 58 6.75 30.87 -12.69
C ARG A 58 6.11 30.34 -11.40
N TRP A 59 6.34 30.92 -10.23
CA TRP A 59 5.72 30.44 -8.99
C TRP A 59 4.23 30.79 -8.87
N CYS A 60 3.79 31.83 -9.56
CA CYS A 60 2.41 32.27 -9.60
C CYS A 60 1.62 31.69 -10.80
N SER A 61 2.25 30.88 -11.66
CA SER A 61 1.55 30.25 -12.78
C SER A 61 0.71 29.06 -12.32
N ALA A 62 -0.44 28.86 -12.98
CA ALA A 62 -1.34 27.73 -12.71
C ALA A 62 -0.62 26.38 -12.87
N GLU A 63 0.19 26.24 -13.93
CA GLU A 63 0.98 25.02 -14.17
C GLU A 63 1.92 24.67 -13.01
N TRP A 64 2.56 25.69 -12.41
CA TRP A 64 3.45 25.45 -11.28
C TRP A 64 2.66 25.08 -10.02
N ASP A 65 1.53 25.75 -9.78
CA ASP A 65 0.69 25.45 -8.62
C ASP A 65 0.13 24.03 -8.67
N GLU A 66 -0.35 23.59 -9.84
CA GLU A 66 -0.78 22.21 -10.08
C GLU A 66 0.38 21.22 -9.88
N ALA A 67 1.52 21.46 -10.51
CA ALA A 67 2.68 20.57 -10.37
C ALA A 67 3.22 20.52 -8.93
N HIS A 68 3.18 21.66 -8.22
CA HIS A 68 3.60 21.77 -6.83
C HIS A 68 2.64 21.02 -5.90
N THR A 69 1.33 21.20 -6.09
CA THR A 69 0.27 20.54 -5.33
C THR A 69 0.28 19.04 -5.58
N ALA A 70 0.33 18.59 -6.83
CA ALA A 70 0.47 17.17 -7.17
C ALA A 70 1.75 16.54 -6.57
N SER A 71 2.86 17.29 -6.53
CA SER A 71 4.08 16.82 -5.86
C SER A 71 3.94 16.79 -4.34
N ARG A 72 3.19 17.72 -3.74
CA ARG A 72 2.85 17.72 -2.31
C ARG A 72 1.94 16.54 -1.97
N GLU A 73 0.89 16.30 -2.74
CA GLU A 73 -0.02 15.16 -2.58
C GLU A 73 0.74 13.84 -2.68
N ARG A 74 1.61 13.68 -3.69
CA ARG A 74 2.50 12.50 -3.78
C ARG A 74 3.38 12.32 -2.55
N ARG A 75 3.92 13.41 -1.98
CA ARG A 75 4.70 13.34 -0.73
C ARG A 75 3.84 12.99 0.48
N LEU A 76 2.60 13.46 0.55
CA LEU A 76 1.66 13.11 1.62
C LEU A 76 1.22 11.65 1.55
N MET A 77 1.17 11.07 0.34
CA MET A 77 0.94 9.64 0.15
C MET A 77 2.14 8.76 0.52
N MET A 78 3.33 9.33 0.74
CA MET A 78 4.49 8.56 1.20
C MET A 78 4.38 8.29 2.71
N GLN A 79 4.44 7.02 3.12
CA GLN A 79 4.22 6.55 4.50
C GLN A 79 5.36 6.93 5.50
N GLY A 80 6.25 7.84 5.15
CA GLY A 80 7.31 8.35 6.02
C GLY A 80 8.68 8.47 5.34
N PRO A 81 9.74 8.72 6.13
CA PRO A 81 11.11 8.71 5.64
C PRO A 81 11.45 7.42 4.89
N SER A 82 12.17 7.53 3.77
CA SER A 82 12.61 6.35 3.02
C SER A 82 13.53 5.45 3.84
N HIS A 83 14.35 6.05 4.71
CA HIS A 83 15.22 5.41 5.70
C HIS A 83 15.69 6.47 6.70
N HIS A 84 16.25 6.04 7.82
CA HIS A 84 16.72 6.88 8.93
C HIS A 84 18.25 7.02 9.01
N GLN A 85 18.97 6.62 7.93
CA GLN A 85 20.44 6.74 7.82
C GLN A 85 20.94 8.20 7.71
N GLY A 86 20.07 9.13 7.32
CA GLY A 86 20.50 10.49 6.99
C GLY A 86 21.49 10.48 5.81
N SER A 87 22.64 11.14 5.98
CA SER A 87 23.73 11.19 4.99
C SER A 87 24.75 10.05 5.14
N GLN A 88 24.56 9.14 6.09
CA GLN A 88 25.48 8.05 6.35
C GLN A 88 25.32 6.93 5.32
N SER A 89 26.40 6.24 5.00
CA SER A 89 26.31 4.94 4.33
C SER A 89 25.70 3.89 5.26
N LEU A 90 25.22 2.78 4.71
CA LEU A 90 24.67 1.69 5.52
C LEU A 90 25.72 1.11 6.48
N GLY A 91 26.99 1.02 6.07
CA GLY A 91 28.10 0.60 6.95
C GLY A 91 28.32 1.59 8.10
N GLN A 92 28.31 2.89 7.82
CA GLN A 92 28.42 3.93 8.85
C GLN A 92 27.23 3.91 9.82
N TYR A 93 26.03 3.62 9.32
CA TYR A 93 24.85 3.42 10.17
C TYR A 93 25.05 2.21 11.10
N ALA A 94 25.57 1.09 10.59
CA ALA A 94 25.85 -0.10 11.38
C ALA A 94 26.87 0.17 12.50
N GLU A 95 27.95 0.88 12.18
CA GLU A 95 28.97 1.31 13.15
C GLU A 95 28.38 2.26 14.21
N ALA A 96 27.59 3.25 13.79
CA ALA A 96 26.95 4.20 14.71
C ALA A 96 25.94 3.51 15.63
N TRP A 97 25.20 2.53 15.10
CA TRP A 97 24.26 1.74 15.88
C TRP A 97 25.01 0.87 16.89
N SER A 98 26.06 0.18 16.46
CA SER A 98 26.91 -0.63 17.33
C SER A 98 27.49 0.19 18.48
N ALA A 99 28.04 1.37 18.18
CA ALA A 99 28.57 2.30 19.18
C ALA A 99 27.51 2.75 20.20
N SER A 100 26.28 2.98 19.75
CA SER A 100 25.16 3.41 20.61
C SER A 100 24.59 2.28 21.46
N HIS A 101 24.79 1.01 21.07
CA HIS A 101 24.20 -0.17 21.71
C HIS A 101 25.24 -1.07 22.38
N GLY A 102 26.33 -0.48 22.90
CA GLY A 102 27.34 -1.20 23.68
C GLY A 102 28.26 -2.11 22.86
N GLY A 103 28.49 -1.78 21.59
CA GLY A 103 29.40 -2.50 20.70
C GLY A 103 28.84 -3.81 20.16
N ARG A 104 27.50 -4.00 20.19
CA ARG A 104 26.87 -5.19 19.63
C ARG A 104 27.18 -5.32 18.13
N PRO A 105 27.47 -6.53 17.62
CA PRO A 105 27.67 -6.73 16.20
C PRO A 105 26.40 -6.40 15.44
N CYS A 106 26.55 -5.77 14.28
CA CYS A 106 25.44 -5.36 13.42
C CYS A 106 25.76 -5.82 12.00
N SER A 107 25.12 -6.90 11.56
CA SER A 107 25.27 -7.39 10.19
C SER A 107 24.70 -6.40 9.19
N THR A 108 25.14 -6.48 7.93
CA THR A 108 24.61 -5.64 6.86
C THR A 108 23.09 -5.80 6.70
N PHE A 109 22.58 -7.03 6.90
CA PHE A 109 21.16 -7.32 6.84
C PHE A 109 20.38 -6.65 7.98
N SER A 110 20.83 -6.82 9.23
CA SER A 110 20.20 -6.17 10.39
C SER A 110 20.32 -4.65 10.33
N ALA A 111 21.45 -4.12 9.87
CA ALA A 111 21.64 -2.69 9.64
C ALA A 111 20.62 -2.15 8.63
N TYR A 112 20.39 -2.88 7.53
CA TYR A 112 19.41 -2.50 6.51
C TYR A 112 18.00 -2.47 7.11
N ALA A 113 17.63 -3.49 7.86
CA ALA A 113 16.34 -3.55 8.54
C ALA A 113 16.16 -2.39 9.54
N MET A 114 17.11 -2.19 10.45
CA MET A 114 17.04 -1.15 11.50
C MET A 114 17.05 0.26 10.93
N ALA A 115 17.79 0.50 9.84
CA ALA A 115 17.78 1.76 9.12
C ALA A 115 16.39 2.15 8.60
N HIS A 116 15.48 1.20 8.41
CA HIS A 116 14.08 1.43 8.03
C HIS A 116 13.12 1.45 9.23
N LYS A 117 13.59 1.20 10.45
CA LYS A 117 12.84 1.32 11.71
C LYS A 117 13.13 2.65 12.42
N GLY A 118 14.38 3.09 12.48
CA GLY A 118 14.74 4.31 13.21
C GLY A 118 16.21 4.70 13.14
N LYS A 119 16.56 5.75 13.89
CA LYS A 119 17.93 6.30 13.93
C LYS A 119 18.88 5.31 14.62
N ALA A 120 20.16 5.35 14.25
CA ALA A 120 21.18 4.51 14.87
C ALA A 120 21.30 4.69 16.40
N THR A 121 20.93 5.86 16.92
CA THR A 121 20.98 6.21 18.36
C THR A 121 19.69 5.88 19.12
N SER A 122 18.64 5.40 18.45
CA SER A 122 17.39 4.96 19.10
C SER A 122 17.46 3.47 19.43
N ASP A 123 16.62 3.00 20.36
CA ASP A 123 16.55 1.60 20.84
C ASP A 123 16.02 0.59 19.79
N VAL A 124 16.20 0.88 18.50
CA VAL A 124 15.75 0.00 17.42
C VAL A 124 16.59 -1.26 17.37
N THR A 125 15.92 -2.40 17.33
CA THR A 125 16.53 -3.72 17.15
C THR A 125 15.83 -4.46 16.02
N TYR A 126 16.58 -5.26 15.28
CA TYR A 126 16.01 -6.20 14.32
C TYR A 126 15.40 -7.38 15.07
N ASN A 127 14.18 -7.76 14.70
CA ASN A 127 13.52 -8.98 15.16
C ASN A 127 12.91 -9.70 13.94
N PRO A 128 13.23 -10.99 13.70
CA PRO A 128 12.68 -11.74 12.58
C PRO A 128 11.16 -11.89 12.63
N ASP A 129 10.56 -11.80 13.82
CA ASP A 129 9.10 -11.89 14.00
C ASP A 129 8.37 -10.54 13.77
N ASP A 130 9.11 -9.48 13.42
CA ASP A 130 8.51 -8.17 13.13
C ASP A 130 7.64 -8.23 11.87
N GLY A 131 6.39 -7.76 11.97
CA GLY A 131 5.52 -7.55 10.83
C GLY A 131 5.87 -6.28 10.01
N PRO A 132 5.16 -6.06 8.88
CA PRO A 132 5.37 -4.88 8.03
C PRO A 132 5.18 -3.54 8.76
N GLU A 133 4.37 -3.50 9.80
CA GLU A 133 4.09 -2.34 10.65
C GLU A 133 5.29 -1.85 11.47
N ALA A 134 6.30 -2.71 11.69
CA ALA A 134 7.52 -2.35 12.40
C ALA A 134 8.43 -1.41 11.58
N TYR A 135 8.17 -1.28 10.28
CA TYR A 135 8.99 -0.52 9.34
C TYR A 135 8.28 0.74 8.85
N THR A 136 9.05 1.78 8.56
CA THR A 136 8.51 3.03 7.99
C THR A 136 7.93 2.81 6.58
N ASN A 137 8.38 1.77 5.89
CA ASN A 137 7.85 1.35 4.60
C ASN A 137 7.61 -0.17 4.63
N PRO A 138 6.34 -0.64 4.51
CA PRO A 138 6.00 -2.06 4.50
C PRO A 138 6.74 -2.88 3.44
N ALA A 139 7.12 -2.28 2.31
CA ALA A 139 7.87 -3.00 1.27
C ALA A 139 9.26 -3.46 1.74
N VAL A 140 9.81 -2.89 2.81
CA VAL A 140 11.07 -3.33 3.40
C VAL A 140 10.92 -4.70 4.04
N TYR A 141 9.81 -4.94 4.74
CA TYR A 141 9.49 -6.26 5.29
C TYR A 141 9.45 -7.32 4.18
N SER A 142 8.73 -7.06 3.08
CA SER A 142 8.69 -7.99 1.94
C SER A 142 10.07 -8.31 1.39
N ARG A 143 10.95 -7.30 1.27
CA ARG A 143 12.32 -7.51 0.79
C ARG A 143 13.17 -8.38 1.72
N LEU A 144 13.08 -8.12 3.03
CA LEU A 144 13.77 -8.88 4.06
C LEU A 144 13.26 -10.32 4.09
N HIS A 145 11.94 -10.49 4.03
CA HIS A 145 11.28 -11.79 4.01
C HIS A 145 11.65 -12.61 2.77
N ASP A 146 11.56 -12.03 1.57
CA ASP A 146 11.91 -12.71 0.32
C ASP A 146 13.38 -13.11 0.25
N TYR A 147 14.27 -12.25 0.76
CA TYR A 147 15.69 -12.57 0.89
C TYR A 147 15.89 -13.73 1.85
N THR A 148 15.29 -13.68 3.04
CA THR A 148 15.40 -14.73 4.06
C THR A 148 14.90 -16.07 3.54
N ALA A 149 13.73 -16.08 2.91
CA ALA A 149 13.13 -17.29 2.34
C ALA A 149 14.02 -17.92 1.26
N MET A 150 14.62 -17.12 0.37
CA MET A 150 15.53 -17.67 -0.65
C MET A 150 16.88 -18.08 -0.05
N ALA A 151 17.40 -17.34 0.94
CA ALA A 151 18.63 -17.73 1.62
C ALA A 151 18.46 -19.08 2.33
N GLN A 152 17.30 -19.34 2.93
CA GLN A 152 16.96 -20.63 3.52
C GLN A 152 16.76 -21.75 2.49
N GLU A 153 16.26 -21.42 1.29
CA GLU A 153 16.19 -22.37 0.16
C GLU A 153 17.59 -22.81 -0.30
N VAL A 154 18.58 -21.91 -0.26
CA VAL A 154 19.97 -22.17 -0.69
C VAL A 154 20.80 -22.84 0.41
N HIS A 155 20.73 -22.31 1.63
CA HIS A 155 21.64 -22.66 2.73
C HIS A 155 21.01 -23.58 3.77
N GLY A 156 19.69 -23.78 3.72
CA GLY A 156 18.93 -24.59 4.66
C GLY A 156 18.06 -23.76 5.63
N PRO A 157 17.09 -24.40 6.30
CA PRO A 157 16.09 -23.71 7.13
C PRO A 157 16.68 -22.97 8.34
N ASP A 158 17.84 -23.41 8.82
CA ASP A 158 18.52 -22.81 9.99
C ASP A 158 19.38 -21.58 9.63
N TYR A 159 19.42 -21.18 8.35
CA TYR A 159 20.18 -20.01 7.92
C TYR A 159 19.58 -18.73 8.52
N ASP A 160 20.38 -18.03 9.33
CA ASP A 160 20.01 -16.72 9.88
C ASP A 160 20.75 -15.59 9.14
N PRO A 161 20.04 -14.79 8.31
CA PRO A 161 20.64 -13.66 7.61
C PRO A 161 21.07 -12.53 8.55
N SER A 162 20.66 -12.55 9.83
CA SER A 162 21.05 -11.56 10.83
C SER A 162 22.47 -11.78 11.35
N THR A 163 22.99 -13.00 11.26
CA THR A 163 24.34 -13.38 11.71
C THR A 163 25.31 -13.60 10.56
N GLU A 164 24.80 -14.00 9.39
CA GLU A 164 25.60 -14.31 8.20
C GLU A 164 25.76 -13.10 7.26
N PRO A 165 26.83 -13.04 6.44
CA PRO A 165 26.96 -12.04 5.40
C PRO A 165 25.85 -12.18 4.34
N ILE A 166 25.51 -11.07 3.67
CA ILE A 166 24.56 -11.13 2.56
C ILE A 166 25.18 -11.93 1.41
N ASP A 167 24.52 -13.01 1.01
CA ASP A 167 24.88 -13.83 -0.14
C ASP A 167 24.58 -13.06 -1.44
N PRO A 168 25.62 -12.75 -2.24
CA PRO A 168 25.46 -12.02 -3.49
C PRO A 168 24.65 -12.77 -4.56
N ASP A 169 24.71 -14.10 -4.63
CA ASP A 169 23.94 -14.90 -5.59
C ASP A 169 22.45 -14.88 -5.22
N VAL A 170 22.12 -15.13 -3.96
CA VAL A 170 20.74 -15.01 -3.43
C VAL A 170 20.20 -13.62 -3.71
N LEU A 171 20.96 -12.58 -3.38
CA LEU A 171 20.55 -11.20 -3.62
C LEU A 171 20.23 -10.91 -5.09
N MET A 172 21.05 -11.44 -6.00
CA MET A 172 20.86 -11.27 -7.44
C MET A 172 19.64 -12.04 -7.95
N ARG A 173 19.37 -13.23 -7.40
CA ARG A 173 18.18 -14.04 -7.74
C ARG A 173 16.89 -13.42 -7.23
N VAL A 174 16.83 -12.99 -5.97
CA VAL A 174 15.61 -12.37 -5.41
C VAL A 174 15.36 -11.00 -6.02
N GLY A 175 16.43 -10.20 -6.20
CA GLY A 175 16.32 -8.84 -6.71
C GLY A 175 16.09 -8.73 -8.21
N GLY A 176 16.09 -9.85 -8.96
CA GLY A 176 16.10 -9.85 -10.42
C GLY A 176 17.31 -9.12 -11.02
N GLY A 177 18.43 -9.13 -10.30
CA GLY A 177 19.66 -8.37 -10.59
C GLY A 177 19.64 -6.90 -10.17
N LYS A 178 20.64 -6.15 -10.64
CA LYS A 178 20.77 -4.71 -10.36
C LYS A 178 19.82 -3.89 -11.24
N ARG A 179 19.04 -3.00 -10.64
CA ARG A 179 18.19 -2.03 -11.37
C ARG A 179 18.80 -0.65 -11.26
N HIS A 180 19.04 0.02 -12.39
CA HIS A 180 19.76 1.30 -12.45
C HIS A 180 21.11 1.27 -11.70
N GLY A 181 21.82 0.13 -11.78
CA GLY A 181 23.11 -0.08 -11.11
C GLY A 181 23.03 -0.41 -9.61
N ARG A 182 21.82 -0.50 -9.02
CA ARG A 182 21.64 -0.71 -7.58
C ARG A 182 21.13 -2.09 -7.21
N TYR A 183 21.64 -2.61 -6.09
CA TYR A 183 21.12 -3.82 -5.46
C TYR A 183 19.70 -3.62 -4.93
N TRP A 184 19.02 -4.74 -4.66
CA TRP A 184 17.63 -4.72 -4.19
C TRP A 184 17.50 -4.35 -2.71
N ILE A 185 18.43 -4.86 -1.89
CA ILE A 185 18.64 -4.48 -0.49
C ILE A 185 20.12 -4.14 -0.29
N ALA A 186 20.43 -3.39 0.77
CA ALA A 186 21.79 -3.07 1.21
C ALA A 186 22.75 -2.49 0.14
N ASP A 187 22.21 -1.74 -0.82
CA ASP A 187 23.01 -1.08 -1.86
C ASP A 187 24.11 -0.19 -1.26
N GLY A 188 25.31 -0.25 -1.82
CA GLY A 188 26.49 0.46 -1.32
C GLY A 188 27.22 -0.19 -0.13
N ALA A 189 26.61 -1.18 0.55
CA ALA A 189 27.31 -2.00 1.55
C ALA A 189 27.86 -3.32 0.99
N ILE A 190 27.41 -3.71 -0.20
CA ILE A 190 27.82 -4.93 -0.88
C ILE A 190 28.94 -4.61 -1.86
N ASP A 191 30.03 -5.37 -1.78
CA ASP A 191 31.14 -5.26 -2.71
C ASP A 191 30.73 -5.75 -4.12
N SER A 192 30.65 -4.79 -5.03
CA SER A 192 30.27 -5.06 -6.42
C SER A 192 31.34 -5.80 -7.21
N SER A 193 32.59 -5.82 -6.76
CA SER A 193 33.68 -6.51 -7.46
C SER A 193 33.66 -8.03 -7.23
N SER A 194 33.14 -8.47 -6.09
CA SER A 194 33.00 -9.89 -5.72
C SER A 194 31.59 -10.45 -5.97
N THR A 195 30.63 -9.63 -6.41
CA THR A 195 29.27 -10.08 -6.70
C THR A 195 29.11 -10.49 -8.17
N PRO A 196 28.55 -11.69 -8.49
CA PRO A 196 28.25 -12.06 -9.87
C PRO A 196 27.18 -11.17 -10.49
N THR A 197 27.28 -10.97 -11.79
CA THR A 197 26.25 -10.31 -12.60
C THR A 197 25.05 -11.24 -12.82
N LEU A 198 23.87 -10.69 -13.12
CA LEU A 198 22.69 -11.50 -13.37
C LEU A 198 22.88 -12.45 -14.57
N SER A 199 23.68 -12.04 -15.54
CA SER A 199 24.02 -12.89 -16.69
C SER A 199 24.87 -14.09 -16.27
N GLN A 200 25.83 -13.90 -15.34
CA GLN A 200 26.63 -15.00 -14.79
C GLN A 200 25.76 -15.94 -13.94
N VAL A 201 24.89 -15.39 -13.08
CA VAL A 201 23.93 -16.19 -12.29
C VAL A 201 23.06 -17.06 -13.20
N ARG A 202 22.56 -16.52 -14.31
CA ARG A 202 21.80 -17.28 -15.32
C ARG A 202 22.64 -18.38 -15.97
N ALA A 203 23.90 -18.08 -16.32
CA ALA A 203 24.79 -19.04 -16.96
C ALA A 203 25.19 -20.20 -16.03
N TRP A 204 25.29 -19.95 -14.73
CA TRP A 204 25.62 -20.96 -13.72
C TRP A 204 24.39 -21.71 -13.17
N SER A 205 23.18 -21.25 -13.50
CA SER A 205 21.96 -21.88 -13.02
C SER A 205 21.73 -23.23 -13.71
N THR A 206 21.42 -24.23 -12.90
CA THR A 206 21.03 -25.57 -13.33
C THR A 206 19.54 -25.79 -13.04
N GLY A 207 18.97 -26.91 -13.49
CA GLY A 207 17.56 -27.24 -13.19
C GLY A 207 17.23 -27.39 -11.70
N SER A 208 18.25 -27.58 -10.85
CA SER A 208 18.14 -27.65 -9.38
C SER A 208 18.45 -26.32 -8.69
N SER A 209 18.86 -25.28 -9.42
CA SER A 209 19.15 -23.98 -8.82
C SER A 209 17.85 -23.21 -8.52
N PRO A 210 17.79 -22.44 -7.42
CA PRO A 210 16.63 -21.61 -7.12
C PRO A 210 16.30 -20.65 -8.26
N ALA A 211 15.01 -20.46 -8.51
CA ALA A 211 14.56 -19.59 -9.60
C ALA A 211 14.92 -18.12 -9.33
N ILE A 212 15.28 -17.39 -10.39
CA ILE A 212 15.41 -15.93 -10.33
C ILE A 212 14.00 -15.35 -10.21
N ARG A 213 13.71 -14.68 -9.10
CA ARG A 213 12.39 -14.09 -8.84
C ARG A 213 12.23 -12.78 -9.61
N PRO A 214 11.03 -12.48 -10.12
CA PRO A 214 10.74 -11.17 -10.67
C PRO A 214 10.79 -10.14 -9.55
N ARG A 215 11.46 -9.01 -9.80
CA ARG A 215 11.52 -7.92 -8.83
C ARG A 215 10.14 -7.27 -8.74
N HIS A 216 9.54 -7.28 -7.55
CA HIS A 216 8.33 -6.51 -7.30
C HIS A 216 8.60 -5.01 -7.45
N ASP A 217 7.84 -4.35 -8.33
CA ASP A 217 7.90 -2.89 -8.47
C ASP A 217 7.02 -2.20 -7.43
N SER A 218 7.28 -0.92 -7.15
CA SER A 218 6.46 -0.14 -6.22
C SER A 218 4.99 -0.09 -6.64
N SER A 219 4.72 -0.13 -7.95
CA SER A 219 3.38 -0.25 -8.51
C SER A 219 2.69 -1.56 -8.11
N GLN A 220 3.41 -2.69 -8.15
CA GLN A 220 2.88 -4.01 -7.80
C GLN A 220 2.60 -4.13 -6.30
N HIS A 221 3.49 -3.64 -5.44
CA HIS A 221 3.22 -3.60 -4.00
C HIS A 221 1.99 -2.75 -3.68
N ARG A 222 1.79 -1.63 -4.39
CA ARG A 222 0.60 -0.79 -4.22
C ARG A 222 -0.67 -1.49 -4.67
N ILE A 223 -0.64 -2.20 -5.80
CA ILE A 223 -1.79 -2.96 -6.30
C ILE A 223 -2.15 -4.06 -5.29
N GLN A 224 -1.17 -4.83 -4.82
CA GLN A 224 -1.41 -5.91 -3.86
C GLN A 224 -1.98 -5.37 -2.53
N GLN A 225 -1.47 -4.23 -2.05
CA GLN A 225 -2.02 -3.57 -0.87
C GLN A 225 -3.49 -3.14 -1.08
N LEU A 226 -3.83 -2.63 -2.27
CA LEU A 226 -5.21 -2.25 -2.60
C LEU A 226 -6.13 -3.48 -2.70
N GLU A 227 -5.63 -4.59 -3.25
CA GLU A 227 -6.38 -5.85 -3.31
C GLU A 227 -6.68 -6.40 -1.92
N THR A 228 -5.69 -6.43 -1.02
CA THR A 228 -5.91 -6.85 0.38
C THR A 228 -6.90 -5.93 1.10
N GLN A 229 -6.78 -4.61 0.93
CA GLN A 229 -7.73 -3.66 1.51
C GLN A 229 -9.15 -3.89 1.00
N LEU A 230 -9.32 -4.16 -0.29
CA LEU A 230 -10.62 -4.43 -0.88
C LEU A 230 -11.22 -5.74 -0.34
N GLU A 231 -10.40 -6.77 -0.13
CA GLU A 231 -10.84 -8.03 0.47
C GLU A 231 -11.26 -7.86 1.93
N GLU A 232 -10.50 -7.09 2.72
CA GLU A 232 -10.86 -6.75 4.09
C GLU A 232 -12.15 -5.97 4.16
N GLU A 233 -12.31 -4.93 3.33
CA GLU A 233 -13.54 -4.14 3.26
C GLU A 233 -14.74 -5.03 2.86
N ARG A 234 -14.56 -5.94 1.91
CA ARG A 234 -15.62 -6.89 1.52
C ARG A 234 -15.97 -7.83 2.67
N ARG A 235 -14.98 -8.31 3.42
CA ARG A 235 -15.22 -9.14 4.61
C ARG A 235 -16.00 -8.37 5.67
N GLU A 236 -15.59 -7.14 5.97
CA GLU A 236 -16.28 -6.27 6.94
C GLU A 236 -17.72 -5.96 6.50
N ARG A 237 -17.94 -5.69 5.21
CA ARG A 237 -19.30 -5.48 4.66
C ARG A 237 -20.17 -6.72 4.84
N HIS A 238 -19.65 -7.90 4.52
CA HIS A 238 -20.39 -9.15 4.72
C HIS A 238 -20.68 -9.42 6.21
N GLU A 239 -19.72 -9.14 7.10
CA GLU A 239 -19.95 -9.26 8.54
C GLU A 239 -21.01 -8.27 9.05
N MET A 240 -20.99 -7.03 8.55
CA MET A 240 -21.98 -6.00 8.92
C MET A 240 -23.38 -6.36 8.41
N GLU A 241 -23.50 -6.84 7.17
CA GLU A 241 -24.76 -7.34 6.62
C GLU A 241 -25.29 -8.54 7.40
N ALA A 242 -24.40 -9.48 7.77
CA ALA A 242 -24.77 -10.62 8.60
C ALA A 242 -25.25 -10.19 10.01
N ARG A 243 -24.60 -9.19 10.62
CA ARG A 243 -25.05 -8.61 11.90
C ARG A 243 -26.42 -7.96 11.79
N MET A 244 -26.66 -7.15 10.75
CA MET A 244 -27.96 -6.52 10.50
C MET A 244 -29.08 -7.54 10.24
N MET A 245 -28.78 -8.63 9.52
CA MET A 245 -29.74 -9.71 9.29
C MET A 245 -30.08 -10.44 10.61
N ALA A 246 -29.06 -10.76 11.41
CA ALA A 246 -29.25 -11.39 12.71
C ALA A 246 -30.07 -10.52 13.68
N GLU A 247 -29.84 -9.20 13.68
CA GLU A 247 -30.60 -8.25 14.50
C GLU A 247 -32.07 -8.19 14.09
N ARG A 248 -32.35 -8.08 12.78
CA ARG A 248 -33.74 -8.12 12.25
C ARG A 248 -34.44 -9.45 12.53
N GLU A 249 -33.71 -10.56 12.54
CA GLU A 249 -34.26 -11.85 12.93
C GLU A 249 -34.58 -11.91 14.41
N ALA A 250 -33.70 -11.39 15.28
CA ALA A 250 -33.94 -11.31 16.71
C ALA A 250 -35.14 -10.42 17.05
N GLU A 251 -35.30 -9.27 16.38
CA GLU A 251 -36.46 -8.39 16.56
C GLU A 251 -37.77 -9.08 16.15
N ARG A 252 -37.79 -9.73 14.98
CA ARG A 252 -38.96 -10.51 14.54
C ARG A 252 -39.31 -11.64 15.51
N GLN A 253 -38.31 -12.31 16.07
CA GLN A 253 -38.52 -13.35 17.08
C GLN A 253 -39.08 -12.76 18.37
N ALA A 254 -38.57 -11.62 18.84
CA ALA A 254 -39.06 -10.93 20.03
C ALA A 254 -40.51 -10.44 19.86
N ASP A 255 -40.85 -9.89 18.70
CA ASP A 255 -42.23 -9.48 18.37
C ASP A 255 -43.17 -10.68 18.31
N HIS A 256 -42.74 -11.78 17.71
CA HIS A 256 -43.53 -13.00 17.67
C HIS A 256 -43.77 -13.57 19.09
N GLN A 257 -42.74 -13.57 19.94
CA GLN A 257 -42.86 -13.96 21.35
C GLN A 257 -43.82 -13.04 22.11
N ARG A 258 -43.70 -11.72 21.95
CA ARG A 258 -44.60 -10.75 22.59
C ARG A 258 -46.05 -10.94 22.17
N MET A 259 -46.31 -11.18 20.88
CA MET A 259 -47.65 -11.48 20.40
C MET A 259 -48.19 -12.80 20.97
N ALA A 260 -47.36 -13.84 21.06
CA ALA A 260 -47.74 -15.12 21.65
C ALA A 260 -48.11 -14.97 23.14
N GLU A 261 -47.30 -14.24 23.91
CA GLU A 261 -47.58 -13.94 25.33
C GLU A 261 -48.87 -13.15 25.51
N MET A 262 -49.09 -12.11 24.70
CA MET A 262 -50.32 -11.30 24.73
C MET A 262 -51.56 -12.14 24.41
N PHE A 263 -51.46 -13.04 23.42
CA PHE A 263 -52.54 -13.95 23.06
C PHE A 263 -52.84 -14.93 24.20
N GLN A 264 -51.80 -15.49 24.83
CA GLN A 264 -51.95 -16.38 25.98
C GLN A 264 -52.62 -15.67 27.17
N TYR A 265 -52.23 -14.42 27.45
CA TYR A 265 -52.87 -13.61 28.48
C TYR A 265 -54.36 -13.38 28.20
N MET A 266 -54.73 -12.99 26.97
CA MET A 266 -56.13 -12.78 26.57
C MET A 266 -56.95 -14.08 26.70
N GLN A 267 -56.40 -15.22 26.30
CA GLN A 267 -57.07 -16.51 26.50
C GLN A 267 -57.32 -16.81 27.98
N SER A 268 -56.34 -16.53 28.86
CA SER A 268 -56.49 -16.77 30.31
C SER A 268 -57.58 -15.90 30.94
N LEU A 269 -57.71 -14.63 30.51
CA LEU A 269 -58.77 -13.72 30.95
C LEU A 269 -60.15 -14.16 30.43
N GLY A 270 -60.24 -14.57 29.15
CA GLY A 270 -61.48 -15.07 28.55
C GLY A 270 -61.98 -16.34 29.25
N ALA A 271 -61.08 -17.28 29.55
CA ALA A 271 -61.39 -18.49 30.30
C ALA A 271 -61.91 -18.19 31.72
N ALA A 272 -61.34 -17.21 32.42
CA ALA A 272 -61.79 -16.78 33.74
C ALA A 272 -63.19 -16.12 33.72
N GLN A 273 -63.60 -15.53 32.60
CA GLN A 273 -64.93 -14.92 32.42
C GLN A 273 -65.93 -15.86 31.72
N GLY A 274 -65.55 -17.11 31.42
CA GLY A 274 -66.42 -18.09 30.75
C GLY A 274 -66.66 -17.83 29.26
N ILE A 275 -65.85 -16.96 28.63
CA ILE A 275 -65.95 -16.61 27.21
C ILE A 275 -65.06 -17.58 26.42
N ALA A 276 -65.68 -18.33 25.49
CA ALA A 276 -64.95 -19.26 24.61
C ALA A 276 -63.90 -18.53 23.76
N PRO A 277 -62.72 -19.13 23.51
CA PRO A 277 -61.68 -18.47 22.73
C PRO A 277 -62.18 -18.14 21.31
N PRO A 278 -61.78 -16.99 20.74
CA PRO A 278 -62.18 -16.63 19.38
C PRO A 278 -61.66 -17.66 18.36
N PRO A 279 -62.45 -18.00 17.33
CA PRO A 279 -62.04 -18.94 16.30
C PRO A 279 -60.81 -18.41 15.54
N PRO A 280 -59.94 -19.29 15.00
CA PRO A 280 -58.78 -18.86 14.23
C PRO A 280 -59.24 -18.00 13.03
N LEU A 281 -58.72 -16.77 12.94
CA LEU A 281 -59.08 -15.81 11.88
C LEU A 281 -58.49 -16.19 10.51
N PHE A 282 -57.51 -17.09 10.49
CA PHE A 282 -56.91 -17.62 9.26
C PHE A 282 -56.87 -19.15 9.32
N PRO A 283 -57.29 -19.85 8.25
CA PRO A 283 -57.17 -21.31 8.18
C PRO A 283 -55.68 -21.72 8.21
N PRO A 284 -55.34 -22.94 8.67
CA PRO A 284 -53.98 -23.44 8.58
C PRO A 284 -53.53 -23.42 7.11
N VAL A 285 -52.36 -22.84 6.85
CA VAL A 285 -51.77 -22.76 5.51
C VAL A 285 -51.41 -24.18 5.07
N ASP A 286 -52.06 -24.65 4.00
CA ASP A 286 -51.82 -25.96 3.42
C ASP A 286 -50.46 -25.96 2.70
N PRO A 287 -49.45 -26.75 3.12
CA PRO A 287 -48.10 -26.72 2.54
C PRO A 287 -48.05 -27.17 1.07
N ALA A 288 -49.16 -27.68 0.50
CA ALA A 288 -49.25 -28.08 -0.90
C ALA A 288 -49.54 -26.92 -1.88
N LEU A 289 -49.86 -25.71 -1.40
CA LEU A 289 -50.33 -24.61 -2.28
C LEU A 289 -49.24 -23.65 -2.78
N PHE A 290 -47.97 -23.86 -2.42
CA PHE A 290 -46.84 -23.17 -3.06
C PHE A 290 -46.18 -24.03 -4.14
N HIS A 291 -46.94 -24.38 -5.18
CA HIS A 291 -46.36 -24.66 -6.48
C HIS A 291 -46.65 -23.49 -7.41
N THR A 292 -45.69 -22.58 -7.51
CA THR A 292 -45.67 -21.57 -8.57
C THR A 292 -45.44 -22.29 -9.91
N PRO A 293 -46.32 -22.14 -10.91
CA PRO A 293 -46.06 -22.68 -12.23
C PRO A 293 -45.06 -21.78 -12.98
N GLY A 294 -44.01 -22.40 -13.53
CA GLY A 294 -43.23 -21.89 -14.66
C GLY A 294 -42.41 -20.64 -14.43
N GLN A 295 -41.12 -20.83 -14.11
CA GLN A 295 -40.09 -19.85 -14.47
C GLN A 295 -40.20 -19.56 -15.98
N SER A 296 -40.59 -18.34 -16.30
CA SER A 296 -40.37 -17.76 -17.62
C SER A 296 -38.86 -17.64 -17.81
N GLY A 297 -38.32 -18.42 -18.74
CA GLY A 297 -36.95 -18.29 -19.20
C GLY A 297 -36.78 -16.94 -19.91
N ALA A 298 -36.07 -16.02 -19.27
CA ALA A 298 -35.56 -14.83 -19.93
C ALA A 298 -34.42 -15.24 -20.86
N ALA A 299 -34.71 -15.15 -22.16
CA ALA A 299 -33.84 -14.75 -23.26
C ALA A 299 -32.32 -14.90 -23.07
N SER A 300 -31.75 -15.99 -23.60
CA SER A 300 -30.40 -15.97 -24.14
C SER A 300 -30.49 -15.53 -25.60
N ASN A 301 -29.97 -14.34 -25.91
CA ASN A 301 -29.76 -13.90 -27.27
C ASN A 301 -28.72 -14.80 -27.94
N ASN A 302 -29.10 -15.49 -29.02
CA ASN A 302 -28.17 -15.93 -30.04
C ASN A 302 -28.82 -15.66 -31.41
N PRO A 303 -28.14 -14.98 -32.35
CA PRO A 303 -28.68 -14.72 -33.68
C PRO A 303 -28.64 -16.00 -34.57
N PRO A 304 -29.48 -16.05 -35.62
CA PRO A 304 -29.79 -17.29 -36.33
C PRO A 304 -28.70 -17.69 -37.34
N SER A 305 -28.49 -19.00 -37.42
CA SER A 305 -27.78 -19.67 -38.51
C SER A 305 -28.67 -19.74 -39.75
N GLU A 306 -28.39 -18.90 -40.75
CA GLU A 306 -28.75 -19.21 -42.15
C GLU A 306 -27.55 -19.89 -42.82
N GLY A 307 -27.85 -21.03 -43.45
CA GLY A 307 -26.86 -21.94 -43.98
C GLY A 307 -26.21 -21.44 -45.25
N PHE A 308 -24.91 -21.72 -45.39
CA PHE A 308 -24.25 -21.91 -46.68
C PHE A 308 -23.19 -23.01 -46.55
N SER A 309 -23.27 -23.97 -47.48
CA SER A 309 -22.43 -25.16 -47.61
C SER A 309 -20.92 -24.86 -47.72
N PRO A 310 -20.03 -25.71 -47.20
CA PRO A 310 -18.60 -25.58 -47.44
C PRO A 310 -18.19 -26.28 -48.74
N THR A 311 -17.68 -25.51 -49.69
CA THR A 311 -16.90 -26.03 -50.82
C THR A 311 -15.42 -25.95 -50.44
N GLN A 312 -14.72 -27.09 -50.46
CA GLN A 312 -13.26 -27.19 -50.39
C GLN A 312 -12.59 -26.34 -51.49
N PRO A 313 -11.36 -25.80 -51.30
CA PRO A 313 -10.18 -26.62 -51.63
C PRO A 313 -8.88 -26.34 -50.84
N ARG A 314 -8.16 -27.47 -50.65
CA ARG A 314 -6.73 -27.71 -50.90
C ARG A 314 -5.67 -26.86 -50.17
N SER A 315 -4.98 -27.59 -49.30
CA SER A 315 -3.54 -27.53 -49.07
C SER A 315 -2.73 -27.20 -50.33
N ASN A 316 -1.78 -26.28 -50.20
CA ASN A 316 -0.49 -26.39 -50.86
C ASN A 316 0.56 -25.52 -50.16
N ARG A 317 1.51 -26.18 -49.52
CA ARG A 317 2.90 -25.72 -49.41
C ARG A 317 3.70 -26.51 -50.45
N PRO A 318 4.72 -25.92 -51.06
CA PRO A 318 6.01 -26.63 -51.01
C PRO A 318 7.24 -25.71 -50.84
N PRO A 319 8.42 -26.29 -50.50
CA PRO A 319 9.73 -25.63 -50.32
C PRO A 319 10.58 -25.70 -51.63
N PRO A 320 11.88 -25.32 -51.69
CA PRO A 320 12.83 -24.77 -50.70
C PRO A 320 13.10 -23.27 -50.79
#